data_AF-A0A377XS08-F1
#
_entry.id   AF-A0A377XS08-F1
#
_cell.length_a   1.000
_cell.length_b   1.000
_cell.length_c   1.000
_cell.angle_alpha   90.00
_cell.angle_beta   90.00
_cell.angle_gamma   90.00
#
_symmetry.space_group_name_H-M   'P 1'
#
loop_
_entity.id
_entity.type
_entity.pdbx_description
1 polymer ?
#
loop_
_entity_poly.entity_id
_entity_poly.type
_entity_poly.pdbx_seq_one_letter_code
_entity_poly.pdbx_strand_id
1 'polypeptide(L)'
;MEHKAIRRMALSERITDETRRQVKESFPELNEMCQLSVKEIFLSEAYRAFGDALFLSLAETTIEFASHDPQRAREIIALGFEAMWHALHEADA
;
A
#
# COMPACT_ATOMS: atom_id res chain seq x y z
N MET A 1 15.76 4.84 6.84
CA MET A 1 15.90 6.01 5.95
C MET A 1 15.53 5.72 4.49
N GLU A 2 15.62 4.48 4.01
CA GLU A 2 15.43 4.13 2.59
C GLU A 2 13.98 4.27 2.09
N HIS A 3 12.96 3.97 2.91
CA HIS A 3 11.56 4.03 2.45
C HIS A 3 11.02 5.45 2.24
N LYS A 4 11.53 6.45 2.98
CA LYS A 4 11.27 7.87 2.71
C LYS A 4 11.79 8.29 1.33
N ALA A 5 12.84 7.64 0.81
CA ALA A 5 13.36 7.92 -0.53
C ALA A 5 12.43 7.38 -1.62
N ILE A 6 11.87 6.17 -1.47
CA ILE A 6 10.91 5.59 -2.44
C ILE A 6 9.65 6.47 -2.55
N ARG A 7 9.09 6.93 -1.42
CA ARG A 7 7.94 7.85 -1.42
C ARG A 7 8.25 9.19 -2.10
N ARG A 8 9.49 9.69 -1.93
CA ARG A 8 9.97 10.88 -2.64
C ARG A 8 10.22 10.60 -4.11
N MET A 9 10.59 9.39 -4.51
CA MET A 9 10.80 9.02 -5.92
C MET A 9 9.48 8.95 -6.71
N ALA A 10 8.40 8.50 -6.09
CA ALA A 10 7.05 8.58 -6.68
C ALA A 10 6.62 10.03 -6.93
N LEU A 11 7.03 10.95 -6.04
CA LEU A 11 6.82 12.40 -6.18
C LEU A 11 7.88 13.09 -7.08
N SER A 12 8.98 12.42 -7.43
CA SER A 12 10.09 12.98 -8.22
C SER A 12 10.13 12.49 -9.68
N GLU A 13 9.02 11.91 -10.18
CA GLU A 13 8.88 11.40 -11.55
C GLU A 13 9.90 10.31 -11.98
N ARG A 14 10.67 9.73 -11.04
CA ARG A 14 11.68 8.69 -11.36
C ARG A 14 11.06 7.32 -11.60
N ILE A 15 9.83 7.10 -11.14
CA ILE A 15 9.00 5.96 -11.53
C ILE A 15 8.17 6.42 -12.73
N THR A 16 8.52 5.91 -13.92
CA THR A 16 7.80 6.22 -15.16
C THR A 16 6.54 5.36 -15.28
N ASP A 17 5.64 5.76 -16.16
CA ASP A 17 4.43 4.97 -16.44
C ASP A 17 4.76 3.61 -17.05
N GLU A 18 5.89 3.51 -17.76
CA GLU A 18 6.38 2.24 -18.28
C GLU A 18 6.75 1.28 -17.14
N THR A 19 7.45 1.75 -16.11
CA THR A 19 7.76 0.93 -14.94
C THR A 19 6.49 0.53 -14.19
N ARG A 20 5.51 1.44 -14.07
CA ARG A 20 4.20 1.11 -13.46
C ARG A 20 3.47 0.02 -14.25
N ARG A 21 3.49 0.10 -15.58
CA ARG A 21 2.86 -0.87 -16.47
C ARG A 21 3.49 -2.25 -16.33
N GLN A 22 4.82 -2.32 -16.37
CA GLN A 22 5.55 -3.59 -16.21
C GLN A 22 5.25 -4.28 -14.87
N VAL A 23 5.16 -3.52 -13.77
CA VAL A 23 4.79 -4.08 -12.46
C VAL A 23 3.36 -4.62 -12.47
N LYS A 24 2.40 -3.88 -13.04
CA LYS A 24 1.01 -4.36 -13.16
C LYS A 24 0.90 -5.64 -13.99
N GLU A 25 1.63 -5.70 -15.10
CA GLU A 25 1.66 -6.88 -15.98
C GLU A 25 2.36 -8.09 -15.32
N SER A 26 3.29 -7.86 -14.38
CA SER A 26 4.00 -8.93 -13.67
C SER A 26 3.18 -9.56 -12.54
N PHE A 27 2.15 -8.88 -12.04
CA PHE A 27 1.30 -9.34 -10.93
C PHE A 27 -0.19 -9.10 -11.24
N PRO A 28 -0.75 -9.76 -12.26
CA PRO A 28 -2.09 -9.47 -12.76
C PRO A 28 -3.17 -9.75 -11.71
N GLU A 29 -3.05 -10.84 -10.93
CA GLU A 29 -4.04 -11.20 -9.90
C GLU A 29 -4.06 -10.18 -8.75
N LEU A 30 -2.89 -9.67 -8.37
CA LEU A 30 -2.78 -8.61 -7.35
C LEU A 30 -3.40 -7.31 -7.86
N ASN A 31 -3.14 -6.97 -9.13
CA ASN A 31 -3.69 -5.76 -9.73
C ASN A 31 -5.21 -5.83 -9.86
N GLU A 32 -5.77 -6.98 -10.23
CA GLU A 32 -7.23 -7.20 -10.27
C GLU A 32 -7.84 -7.09 -8.87
N MET A 33 -7.25 -7.73 -7.86
CA MET A 33 -7.72 -7.63 -6.48
C MET A 33 -7.72 -6.17 -5.98
N CYS A 34 -6.67 -5.41 -6.28
CA CYS A 34 -6.61 -4.00 -5.92
C CYS A 34 -7.67 -3.16 -6.64
N GLN A 35 -7.97 -3.45 -7.90
CA GLN A 35 -9.03 -2.75 -8.64
C GLN A 35 -10.42 -3.02 -8.09
N LEU A 36 -10.67 -4.23 -7.60
CA LEU A 36 -11.96 -4.64 -7.06
C LEU A 36 -12.17 -4.22 -5.60
N SER A 37 -11.09 -4.09 -4.84
CA SER A 37 -11.17 -3.94 -3.38
C SER A 37 -10.83 -2.54 -2.88
N VAL A 38 -10.04 -1.74 -3.60
CA VAL A 38 -9.59 -0.42 -3.12
C VAL A 38 -10.60 0.65 -3.49
N LYS A 39 -10.80 1.64 -2.60
CA LYS A 39 -11.66 2.79 -2.86
C LYS A 39 -11.30 3.48 -4.18
N GLU A 40 -12.31 3.83 -4.97
CA GLU A 40 -12.11 4.41 -6.32
C GLU A 40 -11.23 5.67 -6.27
N ILE A 41 -11.35 6.49 -5.21
CA ILE A 41 -10.54 7.70 -5.03
C ILE A 41 -9.04 7.39 -5.03
N PHE A 42 -8.60 6.28 -4.42
CA PHE A 42 -7.20 5.88 -4.37
C PHE A 42 -6.74 5.16 -5.64
N LEU A 43 -7.64 4.86 -6.58
CA LEU A 43 -7.30 4.38 -7.92
C LEU A 43 -7.14 5.53 -8.93
N SER A 44 -7.66 6.72 -8.61
CA SER A 44 -7.54 7.93 -9.43
C SER A 44 -6.10 8.40 -9.56
N GLU A 45 -5.77 9.03 -10.70
CA GLU A 45 -4.44 9.60 -10.93
C GLU A 45 -4.06 10.65 -9.86
N ALA A 46 -5.02 11.48 -9.44
CA ALA A 46 -4.82 12.55 -8.49
C ALA A 46 -4.41 12.06 -7.09
N TYR A 47 -4.93 10.91 -6.65
CA TYR A 47 -4.76 10.45 -5.26
C TYR A 47 -4.11 9.06 -5.12
N ARG A 48 -3.79 8.36 -6.22
CA ARG A 48 -3.13 7.05 -6.17
C ARG A 48 -1.83 7.09 -5.37
N ALA A 49 -0.95 8.05 -5.65
CA ALA A 49 0.32 8.16 -4.92
C ALA A 49 0.11 8.40 -3.41
N PHE A 50 -0.97 9.10 -3.03
CA PHE A 50 -1.32 9.30 -1.63
C PHE A 50 -1.86 8.02 -0.98
N GLY A 51 -2.73 7.28 -1.67
CA GLY A 51 -3.21 5.97 -1.23
C GLY A 51 -2.07 4.96 -1.02
N ASP A 52 -1.15 4.87 -1.98
CA ASP A 52 0.06 4.03 -1.89
C ASP A 52 0.91 4.42 -0.68
N ALA A 53 1.05 5.72 -0.40
CA ALA A 53 1.80 6.21 0.75
C ALA A 53 1.12 5.87 2.10
N LEU A 54 -0.22 5.89 2.16
CA LEU A 54 -0.97 5.44 3.33
C LEU A 54 -0.77 3.94 3.58
N PHE A 55 -0.95 3.11 2.54
CA PHE A 55 -0.69 1.67 2.59
C PHE A 55 0.72 1.38 3.12
N LEU A 56 1.73 2.00 2.52
CA LEU A 56 3.12 1.79 2.88
C LEU A 56 3.41 2.25 4.32
N SER A 57 2.76 3.33 4.80
CA SER A 57 2.92 3.79 6.20
C SER A 57 2.40 2.78 7.19
N LEU A 58 1.21 2.23 6.95
CA LEU A 58 0.60 1.23 7.83
C LEU A 58 1.42 -0.06 7.82
N ALA A 59 1.89 -0.50 6.65
CA ALA A 59 2.75 -1.67 6.51
C ALA A 59 4.07 -1.49 7.27
N GLU A 60 4.75 -0.35 7.11
CA GLU A 60 6.01 -0.05 7.81
C GLU A 60 5.84 -0.06 9.32
N THR A 61 4.82 0.63 9.85
CA THR A 61 4.55 0.64 11.29
C THR A 61 4.23 -0.76 11.82
N THR A 62 3.48 -1.55 11.05
CA THR A 62 3.15 -2.93 11.42
C THR A 62 4.39 -3.81 11.49
N ILE A 63 5.26 -3.73 10.48
CA ILE A 63 6.53 -4.47 10.43
C ILE A 63 7.44 -4.05 11.58
N GLU A 64 7.54 -2.76 11.87
CA GLU A 64 8.35 -2.24 12.97
C GLU A 64 7.89 -2.84 14.30
N PHE A 65 6.62 -2.74 14.65
CA PHE A 65 6.10 -3.26 15.92
C PHE A 65 6.18 -4.79 16.00
N ALA A 66 5.85 -5.50 14.93
CA ALA A 66 5.92 -6.97 14.90
C ALA A 66 7.36 -7.49 15.03
N SER A 67 8.35 -6.74 14.51
CA SER A 67 9.76 -7.10 14.63
C SER A 67 10.29 -6.88 16.05
N HIS A 68 9.79 -5.87 16.77
CA HIS A 68 10.21 -5.58 18.14
C HIS A 68 9.55 -6.50 19.19
N ASP A 69 8.34 -7.02 18.92
CA ASP A 69 7.67 -8.00 19.78
C ASP A 69 7.23 -9.24 18.99
N PRO A 70 8.14 -10.21 18.78
CA PRO A 70 7.85 -11.44 18.05
C PRO A 70 6.73 -12.29 18.66
N GLN A 71 6.49 -12.19 19.97
CA GLN A 71 5.43 -12.95 20.64
C GLN A 71 4.04 -12.45 20.23
N ARG A 72 3.93 -11.14 20.01
CA ARG A 72 2.69 -10.47 19.57
C ARG A 72 2.64 -10.18 18.08
N ALA A 73 3.68 -10.53 17.32
CA ALA A 73 3.79 -10.24 15.89
C ALA A 73 2.54 -10.62 15.09
N ARG A 74 1.95 -11.79 15.38
CA ARG A 74 0.76 -12.28 14.67
C ARG A 74 -0.46 -11.40 14.92
N GLU A 75 -0.65 -10.95 16.16
CA GLU A 75 -1.73 -10.01 16.54
C GLU A 75 -1.50 -8.64 15.91
N ILE A 76 -0.26 -8.15 15.95
CA ILE A 76 0.12 -6.85 15.38
C ILE A 76 -0.11 -6.84 13.87
N ILE A 77 0.26 -7.92 13.17
CA ILE A 77 0.02 -8.06 11.72
C ILE A 77 -1.48 -8.06 11.42
N ALA A 78 -2.28 -8.79 12.19
CA ALA A 78 -3.74 -8.81 12.01
C ALA A 78 -4.35 -7.42 12.21
N LEU A 79 -3.98 -6.71 13.28
CA LEU A 79 -4.46 -5.34 13.54
C LEU A 79 -4.01 -4.35 12.47
N GLY A 80 -2.77 -4.48 11.99
CA GLY A 80 -2.25 -3.65 10.89
C GLY A 80 -3.01 -3.86 9.59
N PHE A 81 -3.35 -5.12 9.28
CA PHE A 81 -4.19 -5.46 8.13
C PHE A 81 -5.59 -4.85 8.27
N GLU A 82 -6.28 -5.04 9.40
CA GLU A 82 -7.62 -4.47 9.63
C GLU A 82 -7.63 -2.94 9.52
N ALA A 83 -6.62 -2.27 10.09
CA ALA A 83 -6.49 -0.82 9.97
C ALA A 83 -6.32 -0.36 8.52
N MET A 84 -5.47 -1.05 7.75
CA MET A 84 -5.29 -0.80 6.33
C MET A 84 -6.57 -1.07 5.54
N TRP A 85 -7.26 -2.17 5.84
CA TRP A 85 -8.51 -2.55 5.17
C TRP A 85 -9.56 -1.46 5.39
N HIS A 86 -9.84 -1.08 6.63
CA HIS A 86 -10.81 -0.01 6.90
C HIS A 86 -10.46 1.35 6.28
N ALA A 87 -9.17 1.67 6.16
CA ALA A 87 -8.73 2.93 5.57
C ALA A 87 -8.87 2.96 4.04
N LEU A 88 -8.58 1.86 3.36
CA LEU A 88 -8.34 1.83 1.91
C LEU A 88 -9.36 1.00 1.12
N HIS A 89 -10.10 0.10 1.77
CA HIS A 89 -11.10 -0.76 1.13
C HIS A 89 -12.40 0.01 0.84
N GLU A 90 -12.99 -0.22 -0.33
CA GLU A 90 -14.36 0.22 -0.63
C GLU A 90 -15.32 -0.64 0.21
N ALA A 91 -16.10 -0.02 1.10
CA ALA A 91 -17.07 -0.78 1.89
C ALA A 91 -18.22 -1.20 0.95
N ASP A 92 -18.68 -2.46 1.07
CA ASP A 92 -19.94 -2.86 0.46
C ASP A 92 -21.03 -1.88 0.92
N ALA A 93 -21.66 -1.18 -0.04
CA ALA A 93 -22.70 -0.19 0.19
C ALA A 93 -23.99 -0.78 0.78
#